data_AF-A0A0M8MV08-F1
#
_entry.id   AF-A0A0M8MV08-F1
#
_cell.length_a   1.000
_cell.length_b   1.000
_cell.length_c   1.000
_cell.angle_alpha   90.00
_cell.angle_beta   90.00
_cell.angle_gamma   90.00
#
_symmetry.space_group_name_H-M   'P 1'
#
loop_
_entity.id
_entity.type
_entity.pdbx_description
1 polymer ?
#
loop_
_entity_poly.entity_id
_entity_poly.type
_entity_poly.pdbx_seq_one_letter_code
_entity_poly.pdbx_strand_id
1 'polypeptide(L)'
;MTSLSSSSQGRAARREMPAANVSLASARPPLGHLMTLYQRYDSLRNSIALLREQTLHTPGIEDWPSIQTQYTNLLSHTFSIATALQSPIPHFLSAQLATLHEFLENEAQDATLFGEEETKMSSLFAGGQNESALPPIDDKDERNQLPVLAVHPCEMIPDNKLNWLGTLLSTVPELDVSNEEQARVAAYDETHTHSDEATLAADLEAHDARSIGALRSWYHTLLAPDADGDTYDFAMRVEAEE
;
A
#
# COMPACT_ATOMS: atom_id res chain seq x y z
N MET A 1 72.03 -31.73 -50.15
CA MET A 1 71.45 -32.94 -49.54
C MET A 1 70.57 -32.45 -48.38
N THR A 2 69.27 -32.22 -48.64
CA THR A 2 68.12 -33.05 -48.17
C THR A 2 67.96 -33.03 -46.63
N SER A 3 66.84 -32.71 -45.98
CA SER A 3 65.41 -32.57 -46.36
C SER A 3 64.57 -31.97 -45.21
N LEU A 4 63.47 -31.32 -45.61
CA LEU A 4 62.17 -30.96 -44.99
C LEU A 4 61.63 -31.59 -43.68
N SER A 5 60.67 -30.82 -43.09
CA SER A 5 59.53 -31.14 -42.19
C SER A 5 59.79 -31.10 -40.66
N SER A 6 58.94 -30.58 -39.77
CA SER A 6 57.53 -30.14 -39.80
C SER A 6 57.24 -29.26 -38.56
N SER A 7 56.29 -28.34 -38.75
CA SER A 7 55.42 -27.62 -37.81
C SER A 7 55.20 -28.21 -36.40
N SER A 8 55.14 -27.35 -35.38
CA SER A 8 53.86 -27.10 -34.67
C SER A 8 53.94 -25.86 -33.76
N GLN A 9 53.11 -24.89 -34.11
CA GLN A 9 52.85 -23.66 -33.40
C GLN A 9 51.81 -23.96 -32.28
N GLY A 10 52.26 -24.07 -31.03
CA GLY A 10 51.40 -24.34 -29.87
C GLY A 10 50.92 -23.05 -29.21
N ARG A 11 49.97 -22.35 -29.85
CA ARG A 11 49.22 -21.23 -29.26
C ARG A 11 48.47 -21.75 -28.03
N ALA A 12 48.75 -21.21 -26.85
CA ALA A 12 47.98 -21.45 -25.64
C ALA A 12 46.52 -21.02 -25.90
N ALA A 13 45.64 -22.00 -26.07
CA ALA A 13 44.21 -21.80 -26.20
C ALA A 13 43.69 -21.23 -24.88
N ARG A 14 43.40 -19.94 -24.89
CA ARG A 14 42.55 -19.27 -23.90
C ARG A 14 41.20 -20.00 -23.96
N ARG A 15 40.89 -20.78 -22.93
CA ARG A 15 39.57 -21.38 -22.75
C ARG A 15 38.58 -20.22 -22.61
N GLU A 16 37.92 -19.88 -23.71
CA GLU A 16 36.68 -19.10 -23.65
C GLU A 16 35.66 -20.00 -22.93
N MET A 17 35.42 -19.69 -21.66
CA MET A 17 34.24 -20.20 -20.97
C MET A 17 33.04 -19.59 -21.70
N PRO A 18 32.06 -20.38 -22.17
CA PRO A 18 30.82 -19.81 -22.63
C PRO A 18 30.23 -19.07 -21.43
N ALA A 19 30.05 -17.75 -21.56
CA ALA A 19 29.20 -17.00 -20.66
C ALA A 19 27.85 -17.70 -20.70
N ALA A 20 27.54 -18.48 -19.67
CA ALA A 20 26.20 -18.98 -19.46
C ALA A 20 25.35 -17.72 -19.34
N ASN A 21 24.59 -17.41 -20.38
CA ASN A 21 23.58 -16.37 -20.33
C ASN A 21 22.59 -16.82 -19.24
N VAL A 22 22.79 -16.32 -18.03
CA VAL A 22 21.84 -16.44 -16.93
C VAL A 22 20.69 -15.49 -17.27
N SER A 23 19.94 -15.81 -18.32
CA SER A 23 18.67 -15.16 -18.60
C SER A 23 17.66 -15.78 -17.66
N LEU A 24 17.10 -14.98 -16.76
CA LEU A 24 15.96 -15.38 -15.94
C LEU A 24 14.89 -16.00 -16.85
N ALA A 25 14.29 -17.12 -16.43
CA ALA A 25 13.20 -17.72 -17.17
C ALA A 25 12.08 -16.68 -17.33
N SER A 26 11.61 -16.47 -18.55
CA SER A 26 10.53 -15.53 -18.83
C SER A 26 9.28 -15.94 -18.05
N ALA A 27 8.93 -15.14 -17.04
CA ALA A 27 7.67 -15.29 -16.31
C ALA A 27 6.52 -14.83 -17.21
N ARG A 28 5.36 -15.50 -17.12
CA ARG A 28 4.16 -15.05 -17.82
C ARG A 28 3.71 -13.72 -17.20
N PRO A 29 3.64 -12.62 -17.96
CA PRO A 29 3.23 -11.34 -17.39
C PRO A 29 1.74 -11.38 -17.00
N PRO A 30 1.35 -10.80 -15.85
CA PRO A 30 -0.04 -10.67 -15.44
C PRO A 30 -0.72 -9.56 -16.25
N LEU A 31 -0.92 -9.81 -17.56
CA LEU A 31 -1.40 -8.82 -18.53
C LEU A 31 -2.75 -8.19 -18.13
N GLY A 32 -3.66 -8.98 -17.55
CA GLY A 32 -4.95 -8.48 -17.07
C GLY A 32 -4.77 -7.42 -15.98
N HIS A 33 -3.93 -7.71 -14.99
CA HIS A 33 -3.64 -6.79 -13.87
C HIS A 33 -2.92 -5.53 -14.36
N LEU A 34 -1.94 -5.68 -15.25
CA LEU A 34 -1.25 -4.53 -15.87
C LEU A 34 -2.20 -3.67 -16.70
N MET A 35 -3.15 -4.27 -17.43
CA MET A 35 -4.16 -3.52 -18.18
C MET A 35 -5.10 -2.74 -17.26
N THR A 36 -5.51 -3.35 -16.14
CA THR A 36 -6.31 -2.65 -15.12
C THR A 36 -5.55 -1.47 -14.51
N LEU A 37 -4.26 -1.65 -14.17
CA LEU A 37 -3.41 -0.56 -13.68
C LEU A 37 -3.26 0.54 -14.72
N TYR A 38 -3.05 0.18 -15.99
CA TYR A 38 -2.96 1.14 -17.08
C TYR A 38 -4.24 1.96 -17.24
N GLN A 39 -5.41 1.33 -17.19
CA GLN A 39 -6.70 2.04 -17.26
C GLN A 39 -6.91 2.99 -16.08
N ARG A 40 -6.56 2.56 -14.86
CA ARG A 40 -6.65 3.41 -13.65
C ARG A 40 -5.68 4.59 -13.73
N TYR A 41 -4.46 4.35 -14.22
CA TYR A 41 -3.47 5.40 -14.44
C TYR A 41 -3.91 6.42 -15.50
N ASP A 42 -4.52 5.97 -16.60
CA ASP A 42 -5.06 6.88 -17.62
C ASP A 42 -6.18 7.75 -17.07
N SER A 43 -7.06 7.19 -16.24
CA SER A 43 -8.08 7.97 -15.51
C SER A 43 -7.46 9.03 -14.59
N LEU A 44 -6.41 8.69 -13.83
CA LEU A 44 -5.70 9.63 -12.97
C LEU A 44 -5.07 10.76 -13.81
N ARG A 45 -4.41 10.41 -14.91
CA ARG A 45 -3.81 11.37 -15.83
C ARG A 45 -4.84 12.35 -16.39
N ASN A 46 -6.01 11.85 -16.78
CA ASN A 46 -7.10 12.69 -17.28
C ASN A 46 -7.64 13.62 -16.17
N SER A 47 -7.77 13.13 -14.94
CA SER A 47 -8.15 13.95 -13.78
C SER A 47 -7.13 15.05 -13.47
N ILE A 48 -5.83 14.76 -13.54
CA ILE A 48 -4.76 15.76 -13.37
C ILE A 48 -4.82 16.81 -14.48
N ALA A 49 -5.03 16.39 -15.73
CA ALA A 49 -5.15 17.32 -16.86
C ALA A 49 -6.33 18.29 -16.67
N LEU A 50 -7.48 17.77 -16.22
CA LEU A 50 -8.66 18.56 -15.94
C LEU A 50 -8.43 19.56 -14.78
N LEU A 51 -7.79 19.12 -13.70
CA LEU A 51 -7.45 19.99 -12.57
C LEU A 51 -6.49 21.10 -12.99
N ARG A 52 -5.49 20.77 -13.82
CA ARG A 52 -4.57 21.74 -14.39
C ARG A 52 -5.31 22.77 -15.26
N GLU A 53 -6.25 22.32 -16.08
CA GLU A 53 -7.06 23.22 -16.90
C GLU A 53 -7.85 24.20 -16.02
N GLN A 54 -8.53 23.72 -14.98
CA GLN A 54 -9.30 24.60 -14.09
C GLN A 54 -8.43 25.60 -13.32
N THR A 55 -7.28 25.15 -12.81
CA THR A 55 -6.37 26.01 -12.06
C THR A 55 -5.68 27.08 -12.91
N LEU A 56 -5.51 26.84 -14.22
CA LEU A 56 -4.98 27.82 -15.17
C LEU A 56 -5.92 29.02 -15.41
N HIS A 57 -7.23 28.88 -15.17
CA HIS A 57 -8.21 29.92 -15.46
C HIS A 57 -8.39 30.96 -14.33
N THR A 58 -7.47 30.98 -13.35
CA THR A 58 -7.52 31.84 -12.14
C THR A 58 -8.83 31.65 -11.37
N PRO A 59 -8.92 30.63 -10.51
CA PRO A 59 -10.17 30.34 -9.82
C PRO A 59 -10.55 31.49 -8.89
N GLY A 60 -11.77 31.99 -9.06
CA GLY A 60 -12.39 32.84 -8.05
C GLY A 60 -12.69 32.02 -6.79
N ILE A 61 -13.00 32.68 -5.68
CA ILE A 61 -13.46 31.99 -4.46
C ILE A 61 -14.73 31.14 -4.73
N GLU A 62 -15.49 31.52 -5.75
CA GLU A 62 -16.70 30.85 -6.23
C GLU A 62 -16.42 29.46 -6.85
N ASP A 63 -15.21 29.23 -7.38
CA ASP A 63 -14.79 27.96 -8.00
C ASP A 63 -14.24 26.95 -6.99
N TRP A 64 -14.09 27.34 -5.72
CA TRP A 64 -13.50 26.50 -4.67
C TRP A 64 -14.22 25.15 -4.49
N PRO A 65 -15.57 25.07 -4.48
CA PRO A 65 -16.27 23.78 -4.38
C PRO A 65 -15.99 22.86 -5.58
N SER A 66 -15.83 23.43 -6.80
CA SER A 66 -15.46 22.67 -8.00
C SER A 66 -14.05 22.09 -7.85
N ILE A 67 -13.10 22.92 -7.43
CA ILE A 67 -11.72 22.50 -7.18
C ILE A 67 -11.65 21.41 -6.11
N GLN A 68 -12.36 21.58 -5.00
CA GLN A 68 -12.42 20.59 -3.92
C GLN A 68 -12.96 19.24 -4.43
N THR A 69 -14.02 19.26 -5.24
CA THR A 69 -14.59 18.06 -5.86
C THR A 69 -13.53 17.35 -6.71
N GLN A 70 -12.73 18.10 -7.47
CA GLN A 70 -11.67 17.53 -8.29
C GLN A 70 -10.50 16.98 -7.48
N TYR A 71 -10.10 17.63 -6.40
CA TYR A 71 -9.11 17.06 -5.47
C TYR A 71 -9.61 15.77 -4.82
N THR A 72 -10.88 15.72 -4.45
CA THR A 72 -11.50 14.49 -3.90
C THR A 72 -11.50 13.36 -4.93
N ASN A 73 -11.77 13.69 -6.20
CA ASN A 73 -11.67 12.72 -7.30
C ASN A 73 -10.22 12.25 -7.52
N LEU A 74 -9.25 13.16 -7.46
CA LEU A 74 -7.82 12.83 -7.57
C LEU A 74 -7.38 11.89 -6.44
N LEU A 75 -7.81 12.17 -5.20
CA LEU A 75 -7.58 11.30 -4.04
C LEU A 75 -8.21 9.92 -4.24
N SER A 76 -9.44 9.86 -4.77
CA SER A 76 -10.12 8.61 -5.06
C SER A 76 -9.39 7.78 -6.13
N HIS A 77 -8.86 8.44 -7.18
CA HIS A 77 -8.07 7.77 -8.22
C HIS A 77 -6.71 7.28 -7.70
N THR A 78 -6.01 8.07 -6.89
CA THR A 78 -4.73 7.66 -6.28
C THR A 78 -4.92 6.48 -5.33
N PHE A 79 -5.96 6.50 -4.50
CA PHE A 79 -6.33 5.36 -3.65
C PHE A 79 -6.68 4.11 -4.47
N SER A 80 -7.43 4.27 -5.57
CA SER A 80 -7.75 3.17 -6.49
C SER A 80 -6.49 2.57 -7.13
N ILE A 81 -5.47 3.37 -7.43
CA ILE A 81 -4.19 2.85 -7.95
C ILE A 81 -3.40 2.15 -6.84
N ALA A 82 -3.30 2.75 -5.65
CA ALA A 82 -2.59 2.17 -4.52
C ALA A 82 -3.14 0.78 -4.15
N THR A 83 -4.46 0.64 -4.07
CA THR A 83 -5.13 -0.65 -3.83
C THR A 83 -4.87 -1.67 -4.94
N ALA A 84 -4.86 -1.25 -6.21
CA ALA A 84 -4.51 -2.12 -7.34
C ALA A 84 -3.03 -2.50 -7.36
N LEU A 85 -2.13 -1.68 -6.80
CA LEU A 85 -0.71 -2.02 -6.65
C LEU A 85 -0.49 -3.05 -5.52
N GLN A 86 -1.34 -3.03 -4.50
CA GLN A 86 -1.30 -3.97 -3.37
C GLN A 86 -1.91 -5.34 -3.71
N SER A 87 -2.98 -5.38 -4.52
CA SER A 87 -3.64 -6.63 -4.94
C SER A 87 -4.17 -6.58 -6.38
N PRO A 88 -4.12 -7.71 -7.12
CA PRO A 88 -4.84 -7.88 -8.39
C PRO A 88 -6.37 -7.97 -8.22
N ILE A 89 -6.87 -8.18 -6.99
CA ILE A 89 -8.30 -8.35 -6.70
C ILE A 89 -8.90 -6.97 -6.39
N PRO A 90 -9.95 -6.52 -7.12
CA PRO A 90 -10.47 -5.15 -7.02
C PRO A 90 -11.12 -4.80 -5.68
N HIS A 91 -11.41 -5.79 -4.83
CA HIS A 91 -12.07 -5.63 -3.53
C HIS A 91 -11.29 -6.28 -2.38
N PHE A 92 -9.98 -6.49 -2.54
CA PHE A 92 -9.16 -7.18 -1.55
C PHE A 92 -9.26 -6.54 -0.15
N LEU A 93 -8.89 -5.27 -0.03
CA LEU A 93 -8.95 -4.54 1.24
C LEU A 93 -10.38 -4.36 1.73
N SER A 94 -11.32 -4.00 0.83
CA SER A 94 -12.72 -3.80 1.23
C SER A 94 -13.37 -5.08 1.75
N ALA A 95 -13.00 -6.26 1.22
CA ALA A 95 -13.50 -7.53 1.72
C ALA A 95 -12.95 -7.84 3.11
N GLN A 96 -11.65 -7.60 3.34
CA GLN A 96 -11.04 -7.76 4.67
C GLN A 96 -11.69 -6.81 5.70
N LEU A 97 -11.89 -5.54 5.32
CA LEU A 97 -12.57 -4.57 6.18
C LEU A 97 -14.02 -4.96 6.47
N ALA A 98 -14.75 -5.51 5.49
CA ALA A 98 -16.11 -6.01 5.71
C ALA A 98 -16.12 -7.18 6.72
N THR A 99 -15.18 -8.11 6.62
CA THR A 99 -15.08 -9.21 7.60
C THR A 99 -14.71 -8.74 9.01
N LEU A 100 -13.85 -7.72 9.10
CA LEU A 100 -13.49 -7.10 10.37
C LEU A 100 -14.68 -6.34 10.97
N HIS A 101 -15.42 -5.60 10.14
CA HIS A 101 -16.62 -4.90 10.55
C HIS A 101 -17.66 -5.86 11.12
N GLU A 102 -18.00 -6.93 10.38
CA GLU A 102 -18.94 -7.96 10.83
C GLU A 102 -18.49 -8.62 12.14
N PHE A 103 -17.20 -8.91 12.28
CA PHE A 103 -16.64 -9.46 13.52
C PHE A 103 -16.85 -8.52 14.71
N LEU A 104 -16.56 -7.23 14.56
CA LEU A 104 -16.68 -6.23 15.63
C LEU A 104 -18.13 -5.91 15.97
N GLU A 105 -19.02 -5.92 14.97
CA GLU A 105 -20.46 -5.78 15.21
C GLU A 105 -21.00 -6.95 16.03
N ASN A 106 -20.63 -8.19 15.66
CA ASN A 106 -21.01 -9.38 16.42
C ASN A 106 -20.41 -9.36 17.84
N GLU A 107 -19.13 -9.01 17.98
CA GLU A 107 -18.46 -8.84 19.28
C GLU A 107 -19.21 -7.83 20.17
N ALA A 108 -19.63 -6.70 19.59
CA ALA A 108 -20.35 -5.67 20.30
C ALA A 108 -21.80 -6.04 20.68
N GLN A 109 -22.49 -6.83 19.85
CA GLN A 109 -23.83 -7.34 20.15
C GLN A 109 -23.80 -8.45 21.22
N ASP A 110 -22.78 -9.31 21.19
CA ASP A 110 -22.65 -10.44 22.12
C ASP A 110 -22.15 -10.00 23.51
N ALA A 111 -21.32 -8.95 23.58
CA ALA A 111 -20.76 -8.42 24.82
C ALA A 111 -21.20 -6.96 25.08
N THR A 112 -22.15 -6.79 26.00
CA THR A 112 -22.61 -5.46 26.43
C THR A 112 -21.60 -4.76 27.33
N LEU A 113 -21.19 -3.56 26.92
CA LEU A 113 -20.23 -2.69 27.63
C LEU A 113 -20.73 -2.24 29.01
N PHE A 114 -22.05 -2.15 29.19
CA PHE A 114 -22.71 -1.64 30.41
C PHE A 114 -23.26 -2.73 31.35
N GLY A 115 -22.93 -4.01 31.12
CA GLY A 115 -23.21 -5.07 32.10
C GLY A 115 -22.19 -5.07 33.25
N GLU A 116 -22.59 -5.51 34.46
CA GLU A 116 -21.85 -5.49 35.74
C GLU A 116 -20.35 -5.11 35.67
N GLU A 117 -20.05 -3.92 36.20
CA GLU A 117 -19.11 -2.93 35.64
C GLU A 117 -17.62 -3.10 36.00
N GLU A 118 -17.21 -3.87 37.02
CA GLU A 118 -15.81 -3.78 37.49
C GLU A 118 -14.83 -4.75 36.81
N THR A 119 -15.29 -5.86 36.23
CA THR A 119 -14.40 -6.89 35.64
C THR A 119 -14.41 -6.93 34.11
N LYS A 120 -15.43 -6.36 33.47
CA LYS A 120 -15.60 -6.42 32.00
C LYS A 120 -14.86 -5.30 31.27
N MET A 121 -14.86 -4.10 31.83
CA MET A 121 -14.11 -2.97 31.26
C MET A 121 -12.60 -3.30 31.28
N SER A 122 -12.12 -3.91 32.37
CA SER A 122 -10.75 -4.44 32.45
C SER A 122 -10.51 -5.58 31.46
N SER A 123 -11.49 -6.45 31.18
CA SER A 123 -11.38 -7.51 30.18
C SER A 123 -11.33 -6.98 28.73
N LEU A 124 -12.02 -5.88 28.44
CA LEU A 124 -12.06 -5.26 27.11
C LEU A 124 -10.82 -4.39 26.84
N PHE A 125 -10.30 -3.70 27.87
CA PHE A 125 -9.14 -2.80 27.75
C PHE A 125 -7.80 -3.44 28.16
N ALA A 126 -7.79 -4.46 29.02
CA ALA A 126 -6.58 -5.18 29.40
C ALA A 126 -6.58 -6.56 28.74
N GLY A 127 -6.12 -6.61 27.48
CA GLY A 127 -5.82 -7.81 26.65
C GLY A 127 -5.94 -9.16 27.33
N GLY A 128 -7.18 -9.57 27.63
CA GLY A 128 -7.44 -10.65 28.57
C GLY A 128 -7.49 -11.98 27.85
N GLN A 129 -6.33 -12.64 27.67
CA GLN A 129 -6.04 -14.08 27.48
C GLN A 129 -6.92 -14.98 26.57
N ASN A 130 -8.00 -14.48 26.00
CA ASN A 130 -8.89 -15.12 25.04
C ASN A 130 -9.07 -14.13 23.89
N GLU A 131 -8.00 -13.89 23.14
CA GLU A 131 -8.13 -13.29 21.83
C GLU A 131 -9.00 -14.23 20.98
N SER A 132 -10.27 -13.88 20.83
CA SER A 132 -10.93 -14.18 19.56
C SER A 132 -10.09 -13.42 18.52
N ALA A 133 -9.15 -14.14 17.91
CA ALA A 133 -8.13 -13.55 17.05
C ALA A 133 -8.86 -12.72 16.00
N LEU A 134 -8.55 -11.41 15.96
CA LEU A 134 -9.10 -10.52 14.95
C LEU A 134 -8.86 -11.14 13.56
N PRO A 135 -9.81 -10.99 12.63
CA PRO A 135 -9.57 -11.41 11.25
C PRO A 135 -8.25 -10.80 10.77
N PRO A 136 -7.32 -11.61 10.21
CA PRO A 136 -6.04 -11.09 9.76
C PRO A 136 -6.28 -10.05 8.66
N ILE A 137 -5.61 -8.91 8.79
CA ILE A 137 -5.58 -7.88 7.75
C ILE A 137 -4.19 -7.93 7.12
N ASP A 138 -4.15 -8.29 5.84
CA ASP A 138 -2.92 -8.32 5.06
C ASP A 138 -2.89 -7.10 4.14
N ASP A 139 -1.83 -6.31 4.26
CA ASP A 139 -1.58 -5.13 3.41
C ASP A 139 -1.31 -5.49 1.95
N LYS A 140 -0.80 -6.70 1.70
CA LYS A 140 -0.38 -7.16 0.37
C LYS A 140 -0.97 -8.53 0.11
N ASP A 141 -1.55 -8.68 -1.08
CA ASP A 141 -2.02 -9.97 -1.55
C ASP A 141 -0.81 -10.84 -1.94
N GLU A 142 -0.69 -12.04 -1.38
CA GLU A 142 0.35 -13.01 -1.72
C GLU A 142 0.35 -13.36 -3.22
N ARG A 143 -0.80 -13.21 -3.89
CA ARG A 143 -0.95 -13.47 -5.33
C ARG A 143 -0.44 -12.32 -6.18
N ASN A 144 -0.03 -11.20 -5.58
CA ASN A 144 0.50 -10.06 -6.30
C ASN A 144 1.91 -10.36 -6.82
N GLN A 145 2.01 -10.54 -8.14
CA GLN A 145 3.28 -10.85 -8.80
C GLN A 145 4.10 -9.60 -9.13
N LEU A 146 3.53 -8.39 -9.03
CA LEU A 146 4.20 -7.15 -9.44
C LEU A 146 5.53 -6.88 -8.73
N PRO A 147 5.67 -7.07 -7.40
CA PRO A 147 6.93 -6.80 -6.71
C PRO A 147 8.07 -7.75 -7.13
N VAL A 148 7.72 -8.92 -7.66
CA VAL A 148 8.67 -9.97 -8.05
C VAL A 148 9.06 -9.86 -9.53
N LEU A 149 8.26 -9.15 -10.33
CA LEU A 149 8.49 -9.02 -11.77
C LEU A 149 9.50 -7.91 -12.05
N ALA A 150 10.68 -8.29 -12.55
CA ALA A 150 11.63 -7.35 -13.12
C ALA A 150 11.23 -6.99 -14.55
N VAL A 151 11.14 -5.70 -14.85
CA VAL A 151 10.92 -5.21 -16.23
C VAL A 151 12.24 -5.30 -16.98
N HIS A 152 12.34 -6.21 -17.94
CA HIS A 152 13.47 -6.29 -18.87
C HIS A 152 12.99 -6.07 -20.30
N PRO A 153 13.70 -5.27 -21.12
CA PRO A 153 13.36 -5.12 -22.53
C PRO A 153 13.48 -6.44 -23.30
N CYS A 154 12.43 -6.83 -24.03
CA CYS A 154 12.44 -8.09 -24.80
C CYS A 154 13.18 -7.99 -26.13
N GLU A 155 13.32 -6.79 -26.69
CA GLU A 155 13.97 -6.55 -27.98
C GLU A 155 15.31 -5.83 -27.80
N MET A 156 16.25 -6.06 -28.72
CA MET A 156 17.52 -5.33 -28.73
C MET A 156 17.25 -3.84 -28.98
N ILE A 157 17.58 -3.02 -27.99
CA ILE A 157 17.39 -1.57 -28.06
C ILE A 157 18.58 -0.97 -28.81
N PRO A 158 18.34 -0.17 -29.86
CA PRO A 158 19.43 0.54 -30.52
C PRO A 158 20.08 1.56 -29.58
N ASP A 159 21.41 1.69 -29.66
CA ASP A 159 22.23 2.45 -28.70
C ASP A 159 21.79 3.92 -28.53
N ASN A 160 21.19 4.50 -29.57
CA ASN A 160 20.66 5.87 -29.56
C ASN A 160 19.43 6.07 -28.65
N LYS A 161 18.77 4.98 -28.20
CA LYS A 161 17.58 5.01 -27.34
C LYS A 161 17.85 4.56 -25.91
N LEU A 162 19.09 4.14 -25.59
CA LEU A 162 19.45 3.65 -24.25
C LEU A 162 19.25 4.71 -23.17
N ASN A 163 19.65 5.96 -23.43
CA ASN A 163 19.48 7.05 -22.47
C ASN A 163 18.01 7.38 -22.22
N TRP A 164 17.19 7.42 -23.28
CA TRP A 164 15.74 7.65 -23.17
C TRP A 164 15.05 6.54 -22.36
N LEU A 165 15.40 5.28 -22.63
CA LEU A 165 14.84 4.15 -21.90
C LEU A 165 15.30 4.15 -20.44
N GLY A 166 16.56 4.50 -20.18
CA GLY A 166 17.07 4.67 -18.83
C GLY A 166 16.26 5.68 -18.02
N THR A 167 15.87 6.81 -18.64
CA THR A 167 14.97 7.78 -18.01
C THR A 167 13.57 7.21 -17.81
N LEU A 168 13.02 6.47 -18.78
CA LEU A 168 11.66 5.93 -18.72
C LEU A 168 11.50 4.83 -17.65
N LEU A 169 12.52 3.97 -17.50
CA LEU A 169 12.52 2.85 -16.54
C LEU A 169 13.15 3.23 -15.19
N SER A 170 13.54 4.49 -15.01
CA SER A 170 14.12 4.96 -13.75
C SER A 170 13.10 4.83 -12.62
N THR A 171 13.46 4.09 -11.58
CA THR A 171 12.73 4.00 -10.32
C THR A 171 13.32 4.91 -9.24
N VAL A 172 14.27 5.78 -9.63
CA VAL A 172 14.86 6.77 -8.72
C VAL A 172 13.78 7.77 -8.32
N PRO A 173 13.55 8.01 -7.01
CA PRO A 173 12.57 8.98 -6.55
C PRO A 173 12.95 10.39 -6.99
N GLU A 174 11.96 11.28 -7.06
CA GLU A 174 12.20 12.70 -7.32
C GLU A 174 13.08 13.31 -6.21
N LEU A 175 13.94 14.27 -6.58
CA LEU A 175 14.92 14.84 -5.65
C LEU A 175 14.26 15.44 -4.41
N ASP A 176 13.14 16.14 -4.58
CA ASP A 176 12.40 16.77 -3.48
C ASP A 176 11.83 15.70 -2.53
N VAL A 177 11.27 14.61 -3.07
CA VAL A 177 10.79 13.47 -2.28
C VAL A 177 11.92 12.80 -1.51
N SER A 178 13.06 12.58 -2.16
CA SER A 178 14.24 11.98 -1.52
C SER A 178 14.80 12.85 -0.40
N ASN A 179 14.78 14.18 -0.55
CA ASN A 179 15.24 15.11 0.48
C ASN A 179 14.28 15.13 1.66
N GLU A 180 12.97 15.13 1.41
CA GLU A 180 11.96 15.05 2.47
C GLU A 180 12.04 13.73 3.25
N GLU A 181 12.25 12.62 2.55
CA GLU A 181 12.45 11.30 3.18
C GLU A 181 13.67 11.33 4.11
N GLN A 182 14.81 11.80 3.63
CA GLN A 182 16.03 11.92 4.44
C GLN A 182 15.85 12.82 5.66
N ALA A 183 15.14 13.95 5.49
CA ALA A 183 14.86 14.86 6.60
C ALA A 183 13.97 14.20 7.67
N ARG A 184 12.96 13.41 7.27
CA ARG A 184 12.10 12.68 8.21
C ARG A 184 12.84 11.56 8.93
N VAL A 185 13.69 10.82 8.22
CA VAL A 185 14.54 9.79 8.82
C VAL A 185 15.51 10.41 9.83
N ALA A 186 16.17 11.52 9.47
CA ALA A 186 17.08 12.22 10.39
C ALA A 186 16.35 12.72 11.65
N ALA A 187 15.16 13.30 11.51
CA ALA A 187 14.35 13.72 12.65
C ALA A 187 13.91 12.54 13.54
N TYR A 188 13.63 11.38 12.95
CA TYR A 188 13.33 10.17 13.69
C TYR A 188 14.56 9.68 14.47
N ASP A 189 15.73 9.62 13.82
CA ASP A 189 16.98 9.17 14.43
C ASP A 189 17.44 10.09 15.59
N GLU A 190 17.22 11.41 15.45
CA GLU A 190 17.49 12.38 16.53
C GLU A 190 16.63 12.12 17.78
N THR A 191 15.37 11.71 17.58
CA THR A 191 14.45 11.43 18.69
C THR A 191 14.62 10.03 19.27
N HIS A 192 15.17 9.09 18.49
CA HIS A 192 15.24 7.66 18.82
C HIS A 192 16.68 7.10 18.75
N THR A 193 17.66 7.87 19.25
CA THR A 193 19.13 7.60 19.20
C THR A 193 19.61 6.20 19.62
N HIS A 194 18.78 5.41 20.32
CA HIS A 194 19.09 4.04 20.78
C HIS A 194 17.92 3.07 20.54
N SER A 195 17.03 3.37 19.59
CA SER A 195 15.98 2.43 19.21
C SER A 195 16.57 1.32 18.36
N ASP A 196 16.53 0.10 18.88
CA ASP A 196 16.84 -1.11 18.13
C ASP A 196 15.57 -1.59 17.39
N GLU A 197 15.73 -2.47 16.41
CA GLU A 197 14.61 -3.06 15.66
C GLU A 197 13.56 -3.70 16.60
N ALA A 198 14.01 -4.28 17.72
CA ALA A 198 13.14 -4.86 18.72
C ALA A 198 12.30 -3.83 19.48
N THR A 199 12.84 -2.64 19.77
CA THR A 199 12.08 -1.57 20.43
C THR A 199 11.06 -0.96 19.47
N LEU A 200 11.44 -0.78 18.20
CA LEU A 200 10.49 -0.36 17.15
C LEU A 200 9.32 -1.34 17.02
N ALA A 201 9.59 -2.63 16.97
CA ALA A 201 8.56 -3.66 16.87
C ALA A 201 7.60 -3.62 18.08
N ALA A 202 8.14 -3.46 19.29
CA ALA A 202 7.33 -3.34 20.50
C ALA A 202 6.47 -2.05 20.51
N ASP A 203 7.01 -0.93 20.02
CA ASP A 203 6.29 0.34 19.93
C ASP A 203 5.14 0.27 18.91
N LEU A 204 5.36 -0.40 17.78
CA LEU A 204 4.33 -0.68 16.76
C LEU A 204 3.23 -1.57 17.34
N GLU A 205 3.59 -2.68 17.98
CA GLU A 205 2.62 -3.58 18.63
C GLU A 205 1.79 -2.84 19.69
N ALA A 206 2.43 -2.00 20.51
CA ALA A 206 1.75 -1.19 21.50
C ALA A 206 0.83 -0.13 20.88
N HIS A 207 1.23 0.46 19.74
CA HIS A 207 0.39 1.39 18.98
C HIS A 207 -0.85 0.70 18.39
N ASP A 208 -0.65 -0.46 17.79
CA ASP A 208 -1.72 -1.22 17.15
C ASP A 208 -2.71 -1.75 18.18
N ALA A 209 -2.23 -2.24 19.32
CA ALA A 209 -3.07 -2.62 20.46
C ALA A 209 -3.95 -1.46 20.95
N ARG A 210 -3.39 -0.23 21.05
CA ARG A 210 -4.17 0.97 21.42
C ARG A 210 -5.22 1.31 20.37
N SER A 211 -4.85 1.24 19.09
CA SER A 211 -5.74 1.57 17.98
C SER A 211 -6.91 0.59 17.89
N ILE A 212 -6.64 -0.70 18.04
CA ILE A 212 -7.65 -1.77 18.11
C ILE A 212 -8.55 -1.58 19.34
N GLY A 213 -7.98 -1.28 20.51
CA GLY A 213 -8.77 -1.02 21.72
C GLY A 213 -9.72 0.17 21.55
N ALA A 214 -9.25 1.26 20.94
CA ALA A 214 -10.08 2.42 20.62
C ALA A 214 -11.19 2.05 19.63
N LEU A 215 -10.86 1.29 18.59
CA LEU A 215 -11.81 0.83 17.58
C LEU A 215 -12.90 -0.07 18.20
N ARG A 216 -12.54 -1.06 19.02
CA ARG A 216 -13.50 -1.88 19.77
C ARG A 216 -14.40 -1.03 20.65
N SER A 217 -13.82 -0.09 21.41
CA SER A 217 -14.61 0.80 22.27
C SER A 217 -15.63 1.63 21.49
N TRP A 218 -15.29 2.04 20.27
CA TRP A 218 -16.21 2.73 19.38
C TRP A 218 -17.39 1.84 18.97
N TYR A 219 -17.15 0.61 18.52
CA TYR A 219 -18.22 -0.34 18.14
C TYR A 219 -19.14 -0.68 19.31
N HIS A 220 -18.56 -0.94 20.49
CA HIS A 220 -19.34 -1.18 21.70
C HIS A 220 -20.18 0.03 22.12
N THR A 221 -19.66 1.26 21.95
CA THR A 221 -20.43 2.48 22.25
C THR A 221 -21.55 2.71 21.23
N LEU A 222 -21.28 2.43 19.95
CA LEU A 222 -22.24 2.60 18.86
C LEU A 222 -23.45 1.64 19.01
N LEU A 223 -23.18 0.39 19.37
CA LEU A 223 -24.18 -0.67 19.43
C LEU A 223 -24.74 -0.91 20.83
N ALA A 224 -24.26 -0.18 21.84
CA ALA A 224 -24.79 -0.31 23.19
C ALA A 224 -26.24 0.17 23.25
N PRO A 225 -27.17 -0.66 23.75
CA PRO A 225 -28.52 -0.21 24.07
C PRO A 225 -28.49 0.70 25.30
N ASP A 226 -29.37 1.70 25.32
CA ASP A 226 -29.62 2.53 26.49
C ASP A 226 -30.44 1.79 27.57
N ALA A 227 -30.81 2.49 28.63
CA ALA A 227 -31.56 1.91 29.75
C ALA A 227 -32.95 1.37 29.36
N ASP A 228 -33.51 1.85 28.25
CA ASP A 228 -34.82 1.46 27.72
C ASP A 228 -34.70 0.37 26.62
N GLY A 229 -33.46 0.02 26.23
CA GLY A 229 -33.16 -1.02 25.24
C GLY A 229 -32.97 -0.48 23.83
N ASP A 230 -32.94 0.84 23.65
CA ASP A 230 -32.82 1.49 22.35
C ASP A 230 -31.34 1.78 22.00
N THR A 231 -30.94 1.49 20.77
CA THR A 231 -29.58 1.78 20.27
C THR A 231 -29.52 3.22 19.74
N TYR A 232 -28.40 3.90 19.98
CA TYR A 232 -28.24 5.31 19.61
C TYR A 232 -28.14 5.51 18.09
N ASP A 233 -29.17 6.06 17.45
CA ASP A 233 -29.13 6.47 16.04
C ASP A 233 -28.78 7.97 15.92
N PHE A 234 -27.65 8.27 15.28
CA PHE A 234 -27.21 9.64 15.02
C PHE A 234 -28.18 10.44 14.13
N ALA A 235 -29.00 9.77 13.31
CA ALA A 235 -30.03 10.41 12.49
C ALA A 235 -31.17 11.00 13.35
N MET A 236 -31.45 10.40 14.52
CA MET A 236 -32.50 10.85 15.44
C MET A 236 -32.19 12.19 16.11
N ARG A 237 -30.96 12.71 15.99
CA ARG A 237 -30.60 14.07 16.48
C ARG A 237 -31.08 15.19 15.58
N VAL A 238 -31.31 14.95 14.28
CA VAL A 238 -31.58 16.02 13.31
C VAL A 238 -33.04 16.49 13.37
N GLU A 239 -33.95 15.69 13.93
CA GLU A 239 -35.38 16.02 14.00
C GLU A 239 -35.79 16.82 15.26
N ALA A 240 -34.83 17.22 16.12
CA ALA A 240 -35.12 17.94 17.36
C ALA A 240 -34.84 19.45 17.32
N GLU A 241 -34.67 20.04 16.13
CA GLU A 241 -34.63 21.50 15.91
C GLU A 241 -35.66 21.93 14.85
N GLU A 242 -36.95 21.94 15.22
CA GLU A 242 -37.99 22.81 14.63
C GLU A 242 -38.81 23.50 15.73
#